data_AF-A0A9E5XC70-F1
#
_entry.id   AF-A0A9E5XC70-F1
#
_cell.length_a   1.000
_cell.length_b   1.000
_cell.length_c   1.000
_cell.angle_alpha   90.00
_cell.angle_beta   90.00
_cell.angle_gamma   90.00
#
_symmetry.space_group_name_H-M   'P 1'
#
loop_
_entity.id
_entity.type
_entity.pdbx_description
1 polymer ?
#
loop_
_entity_poly.entity_id
_entity_poly.type
_entity_poly.pdbx_seq_one_letter_code
_entity_poly.pdbx_strand_id
1 'polypeptide(L)'
;MQVAVSGKQRDARPPVATHAAPNPDTATRRSARRRPTVTPSIWDDGTVGVPPDAAYVRRFWTALIGSTAVAELLRLVTAARKNTSLPCPIRLPQLAAEGLVSLEPGRIHVRATIPPLGPGQTRRLSPALRAEHCKALTLLFPDPSNRSRDGSQE
;
A
#
# COMPACT_ATOMS: atom_id res chain seq x y z
N MET A 1 -86.25 -22.79 -34.57
CA MET A 1 -84.85 -23.22 -34.40
C MET A 1 -84.10 -22.06 -33.76
N GLN A 2 -83.71 -22.18 -32.50
CA GLN A 2 -83.15 -21.09 -31.69
C GLN A 2 -81.94 -21.57 -30.90
N VAL A 3 -80.87 -20.75 -30.95
CA VAL A 3 -79.97 -20.25 -29.88
C VAL A 3 -79.31 -21.25 -28.91
N ALA A 4 -78.12 -21.04 -28.32
CA ALA A 4 -76.95 -20.21 -28.55
C ALA A 4 -75.86 -20.65 -27.52
N VAL A 5 -74.65 -20.12 -27.70
CA VAL A 5 -73.53 -19.86 -26.74
C VAL A 5 -72.76 -20.97 -26.00
N SER A 6 -71.43 -20.94 -26.22
CA SER A 6 -70.34 -20.77 -25.23
C SER A 6 -69.65 -21.97 -24.56
N GLY A 7 -68.30 -21.87 -24.49
CA GLY A 7 -67.41 -22.50 -23.50
C GLY A 7 -66.23 -23.26 -24.12
N LYS A 8 -65.00 -23.28 -23.58
CA LYS A 8 -64.40 -22.61 -22.43
C LYS A 8 -62.88 -22.84 -22.51
N GLN A 9 -62.11 -21.78 -22.30
CA GLN A 9 -60.65 -21.72 -22.24
C GLN A 9 -60.11 -22.54 -21.04
N ARG A 10 -59.21 -23.49 -21.31
CA ARG A 10 -58.35 -24.15 -20.32
C ARG A 10 -56.95 -23.60 -20.47
N ASP A 11 -56.46 -22.89 -19.46
CA ASP A 11 -55.12 -23.14 -18.92
C ASP A 11 -55.02 -22.57 -17.51
N ALA A 12 -54.63 -23.42 -16.59
CA ALA A 12 -54.67 -23.19 -15.15
C ALA A 12 -53.43 -22.43 -14.70
N ARG A 13 -53.62 -21.22 -14.18
CA ARG A 13 -52.64 -20.59 -13.27
C ARG A 13 -53.29 -20.34 -11.91
N PRO A 14 -52.92 -21.08 -10.86
CA PRO A 14 -53.06 -20.56 -9.50
C PRO A 14 -52.02 -19.45 -9.28
N PRO A 15 -52.40 -18.30 -8.69
CA PRO A 15 -51.47 -17.19 -8.47
C PRO A 15 -50.49 -17.52 -7.35
N VAL A 16 -49.18 -17.37 -7.60
CA VAL A 16 -48.17 -17.45 -6.54
C VAL A 16 -48.21 -16.16 -5.72
N ALA A 17 -48.90 -16.21 -4.58
CA ALA A 17 -48.77 -15.20 -3.55
C ALA A 17 -47.49 -15.48 -2.75
N THR A 18 -46.33 -15.13 -3.29
CA THR A 18 -45.09 -15.13 -2.49
C THR A 18 -45.05 -13.85 -1.67
N HIS A 19 -45.80 -13.85 -0.57
CA HIS A 19 -45.44 -13.08 0.61
C HIS A 19 -44.35 -13.88 1.34
N ALA A 20 -43.12 -13.89 0.79
CA ALA A 20 -41.98 -14.40 1.52
C ALA A 20 -41.52 -13.30 2.49
N ALA A 21 -41.83 -13.51 3.77
CA ALA A 21 -41.20 -12.79 4.86
C ALA A 21 -39.66 -12.92 4.73
N PRO A 22 -38.89 -11.86 5.06
CA PRO A 22 -37.43 -11.97 5.08
C PRO A 22 -37.01 -13.03 6.10
N ASN A 23 -36.21 -14.00 5.66
CA ASN A 23 -35.56 -14.94 6.57
C ASN A 23 -34.60 -14.16 7.49
N PRO A 24 -34.68 -14.34 8.82
CA PRO A 24 -33.83 -13.63 9.77
C PRO A 24 -32.38 -14.14 9.84
N ASP A 25 -31.98 -15.08 8.97
CA ASP A 25 -30.56 -15.41 8.77
C ASP A 25 -29.90 -14.41 7.81
N THR A 26 -30.03 -13.13 8.16
CA THR A 26 -29.23 -12.08 7.57
C THR A 26 -27.82 -12.33 8.05
N ALA A 27 -27.03 -13.05 7.25
CA ALA A 27 -25.58 -13.02 7.33
C ALA A 27 -25.19 -11.55 7.46
N THR A 28 -24.84 -11.15 8.68
CA THR A 28 -24.59 -9.76 9.02
C THR A 28 -23.45 -9.35 8.13
N ARG A 29 -23.75 -8.59 7.08
CA ARG A 29 -22.76 -8.02 6.17
C ARG A 29 -21.72 -7.41 7.07
N ARG A 30 -20.54 -8.02 7.14
CA ARG A 30 -19.48 -7.65 8.08
C ARG A 30 -19.17 -6.18 7.79
N SER A 31 -19.76 -5.29 8.58
CA SER A 31 -19.63 -3.85 8.39
C SER A 31 -18.15 -3.58 8.45
N ALA A 32 -17.56 -3.17 7.32
CA ALA A 32 -16.16 -2.79 7.28
C ALA A 32 -15.98 -1.68 8.32
N ARG A 33 -15.49 -2.02 9.51
CA ARG A 33 -15.20 -1.04 10.56
C ARG A 33 -14.32 0.01 9.91
N ARG A 34 -14.77 1.27 9.94
CA ARG A 34 -13.96 2.38 9.41
C ARG A 34 -12.62 2.34 10.14
N ARG A 35 -11.54 2.30 9.36
CA ARG A 35 -10.20 2.35 9.93
C ARG A 35 -10.02 3.69 10.63
N PRO A 36 -9.36 3.71 11.81
CA PRO A 36 -9.09 4.97 12.49
C PRO A 36 -8.31 5.89 11.56
N THR A 37 -8.63 7.17 11.61
CA THR A 37 -7.95 8.19 10.82
C THR A 37 -6.67 8.62 11.53
N VAL A 38 -5.59 8.78 10.77
CA VAL A 38 -4.27 9.17 11.29
C VAL A 38 -3.75 10.38 10.51
N THR A 39 -3.07 11.27 11.20
CA THR A 39 -2.38 12.42 10.59
C THR A 39 -0.88 12.19 10.72
N PRO A 40 -0.20 11.73 9.65
CA PRO A 40 1.24 11.50 9.72
C PRO A 40 2.02 12.83 9.67
N SER A 41 3.18 12.86 10.31
CA SER A 41 4.15 13.96 10.25
C SER A 41 5.47 13.50 9.63
N ILE A 42 6.21 14.43 9.02
CA ILE A 42 7.54 14.14 8.49
C ILE A 42 8.53 14.05 9.67
N TRP A 43 9.32 12.98 9.68
CA TRP A 43 10.48 12.83 10.54
C TRP A 43 11.74 12.97 9.68
N ASP A 44 12.56 13.94 10.05
CA ASP A 44 13.91 14.09 9.53
C ASP A 44 14.89 13.72 10.65
N ASP A 45 15.75 12.76 10.35
CA ASP A 45 16.75 12.22 11.26
C ASP A 45 18.18 12.62 10.83
N GLY A 46 18.31 13.52 9.84
CA GLY A 46 19.60 13.85 9.21
C GLY A 46 20.26 12.69 8.45
N THR A 47 19.64 11.51 8.41
CA THR A 47 20.16 10.37 7.67
C THR A 47 20.13 10.64 6.16
N VAL A 48 21.29 10.46 5.53
CA VAL A 48 21.42 10.46 4.06
C VAL A 48 20.57 9.34 3.47
N GLY A 49 19.69 9.69 2.53
CA GLY A 49 18.77 8.75 1.92
C GLY A 49 18.32 9.19 0.54
N VAL A 50 17.49 8.37 -0.09
CA VAL A 50 16.89 8.67 -1.39
C VAL A 50 15.50 9.29 -1.23
N PRO A 51 15.03 10.08 -2.20
CA PRO A 51 13.65 10.52 -2.24
C PRO A 51 12.68 9.32 -2.24
N PRO A 52 11.53 9.41 -1.55
CA PRO A 52 10.58 8.30 -1.43
C PRO A 52 10.01 7.85 -2.77
N ASP A 53 9.85 8.76 -3.73
CA ASP A 53 9.36 8.46 -5.08
C ASP A 53 10.46 7.96 -6.06
N ALA A 54 11.72 7.92 -5.63
CA ALA A 54 12.84 7.54 -6.49
C ALA A 54 12.72 6.09 -7.02
N ALA A 55 13.28 5.87 -8.21
CA ALA A 55 13.29 4.55 -8.86
C ALA A 55 13.93 3.47 -7.96
N TYR A 56 14.95 3.84 -7.18
CA TYR A 56 15.57 2.97 -6.19
C TYR A 56 14.55 2.39 -5.20
N VAL A 57 13.67 3.22 -4.63
CA VAL A 57 12.65 2.77 -3.66
C VAL A 57 11.69 1.80 -4.32
N ARG A 58 11.20 2.15 -5.51
CA ARG A 58 10.29 1.30 -6.27
C ARG A 58 10.92 -0.04 -6.68
N ARG A 59 12.24 -0.10 -6.86
CA ARG A 59 12.95 -1.32 -7.25
C ARG A 59 13.26 -2.22 -6.05
N PHE A 60 13.97 -1.69 -5.05
CA PHE A 60 14.55 -2.51 -3.98
C PHE A 60 13.61 -2.66 -2.79
N TRP A 61 12.95 -1.58 -2.37
CA TRP A 61 11.99 -1.66 -1.27
C TRP A 61 10.75 -2.46 -1.68
N THR A 62 10.27 -2.33 -2.91
CA THR A 62 9.18 -3.21 -3.43
C THR A 62 9.56 -4.68 -3.36
N ALA A 63 10.80 -5.04 -3.70
CA ALA A 63 11.25 -6.43 -3.63
C ALA A 63 11.33 -6.95 -2.19
N LEU A 64 11.59 -6.08 -1.21
CA LEU A 64 11.71 -6.45 0.20
C LEU A 64 10.36 -6.51 0.93
N ILE A 65 9.53 -5.47 0.79
CA ILE A 65 8.29 -5.29 1.59
C ILE A 65 7.01 -5.44 0.77
N GLY A 66 7.13 -5.54 -0.56
CA GLY A 66 6.00 -5.64 -1.49
C GLY A 66 5.47 -4.29 -1.95
N SER A 67 4.85 -4.29 -3.14
CA SER A 67 4.32 -3.09 -3.79
C SER A 67 3.24 -2.37 -2.98
N THR A 68 2.36 -3.14 -2.32
CA THR A 68 1.29 -2.57 -1.48
C THR A 68 1.85 -1.79 -0.28
N ALA A 69 2.92 -2.29 0.35
CA ALA A 69 3.55 -1.61 1.48
C ALA A 69 4.25 -0.32 1.02
N VAL A 70 4.93 -0.35 -0.14
CA VAL A 70 5.50 0.86 -0.75
C VAL A 70 4.42 1.88 -1.11
N ALA A 71 3.28 1.44 -1.66
CA ALA A 71 2.16 2.34 -1.94
C ALA A 71 1.57 2.97 -0.65
N GLU A 72 1.55 2.23 0.46
CA GLU A 72 1.18 2.78 1.77
C GLU A 72 2.21 3.80 2.29
N LEU A 73 3.51 3.52 2.12
CA LEU A 73 4.57 4.48 2.44
C LEU A 73 4.41 5.78 1.65
N LEU A 74 4.23 5.70 0.33
CA LEU A 74 4.07 6.89 -0.53
C LEU A 74 2.82 7.71 -0.16
N ARG A 75 1.73 7.03 0.22
CA ARG A 75 0.52 7.70 0.71
C ARG A 75 0.76 8.41 2.03
N LEU A 76 1.47 7.78 2.98
CA LEU A 76 1.86 8.40 4.25
C LEU A 76 2.74 9.63 4.02
N VAL A 77 3.78 9.53 3.19
CA VAL A 77 4.66 10.67 2.85
C VAL A 77 3.85 11.81 2.24
N THR A 78 2.98 11.52 1.27
CA THR A 78 2.16 12.53 0.61
C THR A 78 1.24 13.24 1.60
N ALA A 79 0.60 12.47 2.48
CA ALA A 79 -0.30 13.01 3.47
C ALA A 79 0.44 13.84 4.53
N ALA A 80 1.64 13.43 4.94
CA ALA A 80 2.47 14.19 5.86
C ALA A 80 2.94 15.51 5.24
N ARG A 81 3.38 15.50 3.97
CA ARG A 81 3.74 16.72 3.24
C ARG A 81 2.57 17.69 3.08
N LYS A 82 1.35 17.17 2.94
CA LYS A 82 0.12 17.98 2.78
C LYS A 82 -0.56 18.30 4.11
N ASN A 83 -0.04 17.80 5.23
CA ASN A 83 -0.68 17.87 6.55
C ASN A 83 -2.16 17.41 6.53
N THR A 84 -2.44 16.33 5.78
CA THR A 84 -3.79 15.77 5.63
C THR A 84 -3.90 14.43 6.35
N SER A 85 -5.08 14.12 6.89
CA SER A 85 -5.34 12.82 7.51
C SER A 85 -5.75 11.75 6.49
N LEU A 86 -5.42 10.49 6.77
CA LEU A 86 -5.85 9.34 5.97
C LEU A 86 -6.28 8.15 6.84
N PRO A 87 -7.00 7.15 6.30
CA PRO A 87 -7.29 5.91 7.02
C PRO A 87 -6.00 5.16 7.37
N CYS A 88 -5.88 4.67 8.60
CA CYS A 88 -4.69 3.97 9.08
C CYS A 88 -4.24 2.85 8.10
N PRO A 89 -2.99 2.88 7.59
CA PRO A 89 -2.48 1.86 6.68
C PRO A 89 -2.45 0.47 7.32
N ILE A 90 -2.69 -0.58 6.52
CA ILE A 90 -2.71 -1.97 7.04
C ILE A 90 -1.30 -2.46 7.36
N ARG A 91 -0.32 -2.11 6.52
CA ARG A 91 1.09 -2.52 6.64
C ARG A 91 1.91 -1.57 7.50
N LEU A 92 1.27 -0.72 8.29
CA LEU A 92 1.97 0.21 9.19
C LEU A 92 2.96 -0.51 10.14
N PRO A 93 2.62 -1.66 10.77
CA PRO A 93 3.60 -2.38 11.59
C PRO A 93 4.79 -2.91 10.79
N GLN A 94 4.60 -3.30 9.53
CA GLN A 94 5.66 -3.75 8.65
C GLN A 94 6.59 -2.59 8.26
N LEU A 95 6.03 -1.41 7.96
CA LEU A 95 6.83 -0.21 7.70
C LEU A 95 7.64 0.20 8.93
N ALA A 96 7.08 0.04 10.13
CA ALA A 96 7.75 0.36 11.38
C ALA A 96 8.90 -0.60 11.68
N ALA A 97 8.68 -1.91 11.48
CA ALA A 97 9.70 -2.94 11.63
C ALA A 97 10.91 -2.74 10.71
N GLU A 98 10.70 -2.10 9.55
CA GLU A 98 11.76 -1.80 8.59
C GLU A 98 12.37 -0.40 8.76
N GLY A 99 11.98 0.33 9.81
CA GLY A 99 12.51 1.65 10.15
C GLY A 99 12.11 2.77 9.17
N LEU A 100 11.03 2.57 8.40
CA LEU A 100 10.52 3.56 7.45
C LEU A 100 9.53 4.54 8.09
N VAL A 101 8.91 4.11 9.19
CA VAL A 101 8.03 4.93 10.02
C VAL A 101 8.38 4.71 11.49
N SER A 102 8.19 5.74 12.30
CA SER A 102 8.21 5.64 13.75
C SER A 102 6.77 5.73 14.27
N LEU A 103 6.41 4.82 15.18
CA LEU A 103 5.09 4.78 15.80
C LEU A 103 5.21 5.28 17.23
N GLU A 104 4.63 6.44 17.48
CA GLU A 104 4.48 7.00 18.82
C GLU A 104 3.01 6.92 19.26
N PRO A 105 2.73 7.02 20.57
CA PRO A 105 1.35 7.05 21.07
C PRO A 105 0.53 8.15 20.37
N GLY A 106 -0.39 7.73 19.50
CA GLY A 106 -1.29 8.64 18.76
C GLY A 106 -0.64 9.40 17.59
N ARG A 107 0.63 9.16 17.27
CA ARG A 107 1.34 9.84 16.16
C ARG A 107 2.08 8.85 15.27
N ILE A 108 2.07 9.13 13.98
CA ILE A 108 2.83 8.37 12.99
C ILE A 108 3.81 9.34 12.36
N HIS A 109 5.09 9.00 12.46
CA HIS A 109 6.14 9.77 11.81
C HIS A 109 6.66 8.98 10.62
N VAL A 110 6.70 9.60 9.45
CA VAL A 110 7.23 8.99 8.22
C VAL A 110 8.51 9.69 7.82
N ARG A 111 9.52 8.93 7.41
CA ARG A 111 10.82 9.51 7.06
C ARG A 111 10.73 10.43 5.84
N ALA A 112 11.40 11.58 5.91
CA ALA A 112 11.56 12.51 4.79
C ALA A 112 12.33 11.88 3.62
N THR A 113 13.40 11.15 3.97
CA THR A 113 14.29 10.42 3.06
C THR A 113 14.28 8.93 3.42
N ILE A 114 14.28 8.09 2.40
CA ILE A 114 14.25 6.63 2.57
C ILE A 114 15.69 6.13 2.60
N PRO A 115 16.10 5.41 3.66
CA PRO A 115 17.45 4.90 3.74
C PRO A 115 17.70 3.83 2.67
N PRO A 116 18.95 3.68 2.22
CA PRO A 116 19.38 2.46 1.54
C PRO A 116 19.06 1.21 2.36
N LEU A 117 18.89 0.07 1.67
CA LEU A 117 18.71 -1.20 2.37
C LEU A 117 19.94 -1.54 3.21
N GLY A 118 19.71 -1.79 4.50
CA GLY A 118 20.75 -2.25 5.41
C GLY A 118 21.24 -3.67 5.09
N PRO A 119 22.31 -4.15 5.77
CA PRO A 119 22.86 -5.47 5.52
C PRO A 119 21.86 -6.61 5.74
N GLY A 120 21.05 -6.55 6.80
CA GLY A 120 20.03 -7.56 7.10
C GLY A 120 18.91 -7.59 6.06
N GLN A 121 18.49 -6.43 5.58
CA GLN A 121 17.48 -6.29 4.52
C GLN A 121 18.02 -6.79 3.18
N THR A 122 19.25 -6.42 2.83
CA THR A 122 19.92 -6.84 1.60
C THR A 122 20.06 -8.37 1.54
N ARG A 123 20.31 -9.04 2.67
CA ARG A 123 20.39 -10.52 2.72
C ARG A 123 19.09 -11.22 2.35
N ARG A 124 17.93 -10.56 2.48
CA ARG A 124 16.62 -11.10 2.11
C ARG A 124 16.30 -10.96 0.62
N LEU A 125 17.10 -10.22 -0.13
CA LEU A 125 16.96 -10.08 -1.58
C LEU A 125 17.60 -11.26 -2.32
N SER A 126 17.13 -11.50 -3.55
CA SER A 126 17.78 -12.46 -4.46
C SER A 126 19.21 -12.04 -4.79
N PRO A 127 20.12 -12.97 -5.11
CA PRO A 127 21.52 -12.64 -5.43
C PRO A 127 21.67 -11.60 -6.55
N ALA A 128 20.84 -11.69 -7.60
CA ALA A 128 20.82 -10.74 -8.70
C ALA A 128 20.44 -9.32 -8.22
N LEU A 129 19.40 -9.20 -7.40
CA LEU A 129 19.00 -7.90 -6.84
C LEU A 129 20.02 -7.34 -5.85
N ARG A 130 20.75 -8.19 -5.12
CA ARG A 130 21.85 -7.73 -4.25
C ARG A 130 22.99 -7.12 -5.06
N ALA A 131 23.36 -7.73 -6.19
CA ALA A 131 24.37 -7.19 -7.09
C ALA A 131 23.91 -5.87 -7.73
N GLU A 132 22.65 -5.79 -8.16
CA GLU A 132 22.05 -4.56 -8.69
C GLU A 132 22.00 -3.46 -7.63
N HIS A 133 21.63 -3.80 -6.39
CA HIS A 133 21.61 -2.89 -5.25
C HIS A 133 23.00 -2.31 -4.98
N CYS A 134 24.04 -3.15 -4.97
CA CYS A 134 25.42 -2.71 -4.79
C CYS A 134 25.82 -1.66 -5.83
N LYS A 135 25.55 -1.93 -7.12
CA LYS A 135 25.80 -0.97 -8.22
C LYS A 135 25.01 0.33 -8.05
N ALA A 136 23.74 0.23 -7.65
CA ALA A 136 22.90 1.39 -7.44
C ALA A 136 23.42 2.29 -6.30
N LEU A 137 23.95 1.71 -5.22
CA LEU A 137 24.54 2.50 -4.13
C LEU A 137 25.78 3.28 -4.58
N THR A 138 26.65 2.68 -5.39
CA THR A 138 27.83 3.37 -5.95
C THR A 138 27.43 4.60 -6.78
N LEU A 139 26.30 4.52 -7.50
CA LEU A 139 25.81 5.63 -8.33
C LEU A 139 25.10 6.73 -7.51
N LEU A 140 24.34 6.34 -6.49
CA LEU A 140 23.54 7.25 -5.68
C LEU A 140 24.34 7.96 -4.58
N PHE A 141 25.35 7.27 -4.05
CA PHE A 141 26.21 7.76 -2.97
C PHE A 141 27.68 7.58 -3.37
N PRO A 142 28.15 8.32 -4.39
CA PRO A 142 29.54 8.25 -4.81
C PRO A 142 30.44 8.75 -3.68
N ASP A 143 31.45 7.96 -3.33
CA ASP A 143 32.47 8.37 -2.37
C ASP A 143 33.24 9.59 -2.91
N PRO A 144 33.32 10.70 -2.15
CA PRO A 144 33.97 11.92 -2.63
C PRO A 144 35.48 11.73 -2.86
N SER A 145 36.11 10.73 -2.25
CA SER A 145 37.55 10.45 -2.37
C SER A 145 37.93 9.83 -3.71
N ASN A 146 36.98 9.25 -4.45
CA ASN A 146 37.24 8.64 -5.75
C ASN A 146 37.28 9.65 -6.91
N ARG A 147 37.00 10.94 -6.66
CA ARG A 147 37.02 11.99 -7.69
C ARG A 147 38.42 12.57 -7.95
N SER A 148 39.39 12.32 -7.07
CA SER A 148 40.73 12.94 -7.14
C SER A 148 41.78 12.13 -7.91
N ARG A 149 41.43 10.99 -8.53
CA ARG A 149 42.41 10.10 -9.18
C ARG A 149 42.55 10.29 -10.69
N ASP A 150 41.74 11.16 -11.29
CA ASP A 150 41.69 11.42 -12.72
C ASP A 150 42.07 12.90 -12.97
N GLY A 151 43.37 13.22 -12.85
CA GLY A 151 43.83 14.61 -12.93
C GLY A 151 45.35 14.77 -12.96
N SER A 152 46.10 13.74 -13.33
CA SER A 152 47.55 13.85 -13.51
C SER A 152 48.02 12.91 -14.63
N GLN A 153 47.89 13.39 -15.86
CA GLN A 153 48.85 13.10 -16.93
C GLN A 153 49.03 14.41 -17.70
N GLU A 154 50.03 15.18 -17.28
CA GLU A 154 50.75 16.11 -18.15
C GLU A 154 51.80 15.34 -18.94
#